data_AF-A0A5J4NUY8-F1
#
_entry.id   AF-A0A5J4NUY8-F1
#
_cell.length_a   1.000
_cell.length_b   1.000
_cell.length_c   1.000
_cell.angle_alpha   90.00
_cell.angle_beta   90.00
_cell.angle_gamma   90.00
#
_symmetry.space_group_name_H-M   'P 1'
#
loop_
_entity.id
_entity.type
_entity.pdbx_description
1 polymer ?
#
loop_
_entity_poly.entity_id
_entity_poly.type
_entity_poly.pdbx_seq_one_letter_code
_entity_poly.pdbx_strand_id
1 'polypeptide(L)'
;MEESLLLFRTIVNYQCFQTTSIILFLNKKDILEEKILYSNLKDYFPKFTGPERDASAARTFILKMYQNLNTDPERVIYSHFTCATGELTRLQMVVKN
;
A
#
# COMPACT_ATOMS: atom_id res chain seq x y z
N MET A 1 0.81 -4.32 -10.43
CA MET A 1 -0.01 -3.68 -9.38
C MET A 1 -1.47 -4.13 -9.45
N GLU A 2 -2.03 -4.36 -10.64
CA GLU A 2 -3.39 -4.91 -10.78
C GLU A 2 -3.58 -6.26 -10.06
N GLU A 3 -2.68 -7.21 -10.29
CA GLU A 3 -2.71 -8.52 -9.62
C GLU A 3 -2.68 -8.40 -8.08
N SER A 4 -1.84 -7.52 -7.54
CA SER A 4 -1.72 -7.31 -6.10
C SER A 4 -2.97 -6.64 -5.50
N LEU A 5 -3.65 -5.77 -6.25
CA LEU A 5 -4.93 -5.20 -5.85
C LEU A 5 -6.04 -6.25 -5.87
N LEU A 6 -6.08 -7.10 -6.90
CA LEU A 6 -7.06 -8.19 -6.98
C LEU A 6 -6.89 -9.18 -5.82
N LEU A 7 -5.66 -9.61 -5.56
CA LEU A 7 -5.35 -10.50 -4.43
C LEU A 7 -5.75 -9.86 -3.10
N PHE A 8 -5.39 -8.59 -2.90
CA PHE A 8 -5.75 -7.89 -1.67
C PHE A 8 -7.27 -7.77 -1.50
N ARG A 9 -8.02 -7.46 -2.57
CA ARG A 9 -9.49 -7.43 -2.55
C ARG A 9 -10.09 -8.75 -2.10
N THR A 10 -9.53 -9.87 -2.57
CA THR A 10 -9.99 -11.20 -2.18
C THR A 10 -9.71 -11.47 -0.70
N ILE A 11 -8.51 -11.15 -0.20
CA ILE A 11 -8.13 -11.39 1.20
C ILE A 11 -8.92 -10.48 2.16
N VAL A 12 -8.96 -9.17 1.88
CA VAL A 12 -9.57 -8.17 2.77
C VAL A 12 -11.07 -8.36 2.90
N ASN A 13 -11.73 -8.98 1.92
CA ASN A 13 -13.17 -9.23 1.97
C ASN A 13 -13.51 -10.72 2.22
N TYR A 14 -12.52 -11.56 2.55
CA TYR A 14 -12.77 -12.98 2.79
C TYR A 14 -13.50 -13.19 4.12
N GLN A 15 -14.63 -13.90 4.08
CA GLN A 15 -15.49 -14.12 5.25
C GLN A 15 -14.74 -14.71 6.44
N CYS A 16 -13.79 -15.63 6.21
CA CYS A 16 -13.04 -16.27 7.30
C CYS A 16 -12.03 -15.32 7.98
N PHE A 17 -11.75 -14.14 7.41
CA PHE A 17 -10.83 -13.15 7.97
C PHE A 17 -11.54 -11.93 8.56
N GLN A 18 -12.86 -12.00 8.79
CA GLN A 18 -13.62 -10.87 9.32
C GLN A 18 -13.12 -10.35 10.67
N THR A 19 -12.71 -11.24 11.55
CA THR A 19 -12.18 -10.91 12.89
C THR A 19 -10.66 -10.84 12.91
N THR A 20 -9.99 -11.06 11.78
CA THR A 20 -8.52 -11.10 11.69
C THR A 20 -7.98 -9.71 11.39
N SER A 21 -7.02 -9.25 12.20
CA SER A 21 -6.30 -8.01 11.93
C SER A 21 -5.48 -8.11 10.65
N ILE A 22 -5.58 -7.11 9.78
CA ILE A 22 -4.83 -7.03 8.52
C ILE A 22 -3.78 -5.93 8.62
N ILE A 23 -2.52 -6.29 8.34
CA ILE A 23 -1.40 -5.36 8.24
C ILE A 23 -0.91 -5.34 6.79
N LEU A 24 -0.99 -4.18 6.15
CA LEU A 24 -0.56 -3.93 4.77
C LEU A 24 0.85 -3.33 4.74
N PHE A 25 1.78 -4.05 4.14
CA PHE A 25 3.12 -3.54 3.86
C PHE A 25 3.24 -3.10 2.40
N LEU A 26 3.37 -1.79 2.18
CA LEU A 26 3.71 -1.20 0.89
C LEU A 26 5.24 -1.13 0.77
N ASN A 27 5.82 -2.24 0.33
CA ASN A 27 7.26 -2.42 0.20
C ASN A 27 7.83 -1.68 -1.03
N LYS A 28 9.16 -1.58 -1.09
CA LYS A 28 9.94 -0.93 -2.16
C LYS A 28 9.71 0.59 -2.23
N LYS A 29 9.58 1.25 -1.06
CA LYS A 29 9.40 2.71 -1.01
C LYS A 29 10.56 3.46 -1.67
N ASP A 30 11.76 2.92 -1.57
CA ASP A 30 13.01 3.41 -2.16
C ASP A 30 12.93 3.44 -3.69
N ILE A 31 12.46 2.34 -4.29
CA ILE A 31 12.29 2.26 -5.75
C ILE A 31 11.20 3.23 -6.23
N LEU A 32 10.14 3.45 -5.45
CA LEU A 32 9.13 4.45 -5.77
C LEU A 32 9.70 5.87 -5.70
N GLU A 33 10.46 6.18 -4.64
CA GLU A 33 11.13 7.47 -4.45
C GLU A 33 12.09 7.78 -5.60
N GLU A 34 12.76 6.77 -6.17
CA GLU A 34 13.63 6.93 -7.34
C GLU A 34 12.83 7.11 -8.64
N LYS A 35 11.89 6.20 -8.93
CA LYS A 35 11.16 6.17 -10.20
C LYS A 35 10.29 7.39 -10.43
N ILE A 36 9.71 7.96 -9.38
CA ILE A 36 8.79 9.09 -9.51
C ILE A 36 9.46 10.33 -10.13
N LEU A 37 10.80 10.43 -10.07
CA LEU A 37 11.56 11.55 -10.61
C LEU A 37 11.57 11.59 -12.14
N TYR A 38 11.45 10.44 -12.80
CA TYR A 38 11.54 10.31 -14.26
C TYR A 38 10.38 9.55 -14.91
N SER A 39 9.50 8.93 -14.11
CA SER A 39 8.33 8.19 -14.56
C SER A 39 7.08 8.76 -13.90
N ASN A 40 6.22 9.40 -14.69
CA ASN A 40 5.02 10.06 -14.17
C ASN A 40 3.95 9.03 -13.80
N LEU A 41 3.49 9.07 -12.54
CA LEU A 41 2.49 8.12 -12.04
C LEU A 41 1.15 8.20 -12.80
N LYS A 42 0.81 9.39 -13.29
CA LYS A 42 -0.44 9.66 -14.03
C LYS A 42 -0.55 8.87 -15.34
N ASP A 43 0.58 8.54 -15.96
CA ASP A 43 0.63 7.77 -17.22
C ASP A 43 0.12 6.34 -17.03
N TYR A 44 0.28 5.80 -15.81
CA TYR A 44 -0.17 4.46 -15.42
C TYR A 44 -1.50 4.51 -14.65
N PHE A 45 -1.74 5.59 -13.90
CA PHE A 45 -2.93 5.79 -13.10
C PHE A 45 -3.55 7.16 -13.39
N PRO A 46 -4.41 7.27 -14.43
CA PRO A 46 -5.00 8.56 -14.84
C PRO A 46 -5.83 9.26 -13.75
N LYS A 47 -6.29 8.51 -12.73
CA LYS A 47 -7.01 9.03 -11.55
C LYS A 47 -6.09 9.73 -10.53
N PHE A 48 -4.77 9.64 -10.68
CA PHE A 48 -3.84 10.37 -9.82
C PHE A 48 -3.86 11.86 -10.18
N THR A 49 -4.30 12.68 -9.23
CA THR A 49 -4.40 14.14 -9.36
C THR A 49 -3.36 14.88 -8.50
N GLY A 50 -2.39 14.15 -7.93
CA GLY A 50 -1.33 14.75 -7.14
C GLY A 50 -0.24 15.39 -8.01
N PRO A 51 0.69 16.14 -7.39
CA PRO A 51 1.81 16.75 -8.09
C PRO A 51 2.74 15.69 -8.71
N GLU A 52 3.35 16.03 -9.85
CA GLU A 52 4.40 15.21 -10.48
C GLU A 52 5.64 15.17 -9.58
N ARG A 53 6.40 14.07 -9.67
CA ARG A 53 7.65 13.86 -8.93
C ARG A 53 7.53 13.89 -7.40
N ASP A 54 6.32 13.85 -6.86
CA ASP A 54 6.06 13.80 -5.41
C ASP A 54 5.84 12.36 -4.94
N ALA A 55 6.87 11.79 -4.33
CA ALA A 55 6.83 10.46 -3.75
C ALA A 55 5.78 10.32 -2.62
N SER A 56 5.54 11.38 -1.85
CA SER A 56 4.57 11.37 -0.75
C SER A 56 3.15 11.27 -1.31
N ALA A 57 2.80 12.14 -2.27
CA ALA A 57 1.50 12.11 -2.93
C ALA A 57 1.27 10.77 -3.63
N ALA A 58 2.28 10.23 -4.33
CA ALA A 58 2.23 8.92 -4.97
C ALA A 58 1.95 7.79 -3.97
N ARG A 59 2.67 7.76 -2.84
CA ARG A 59 2.47 6.79 -1.76
C ARG A 59 1.06 6.84 -1.18
N THR A 60 0.57 8.04 -0.87
CA THR A 60 -0.78 8.23 -0.34
C THR A 60 -1.84 7.77 -1.34
N PHE A 61 -1.65 8.04 -2.63
CA PHE A 61 -2.55 7.57 -3.67
C PHE A 61 -2.60 6.04 -3.75
N ILE A 62 -1.44 5.38 -3.79
CA ILE A 62 -1.35 3.92 -3.82
C ILE A 62 -1.99 3.31 -2.56
N LEU A 63 -1.71 3.85 -1.37
CA LEU A 63 -2.34 3.39 -0.14
C LEU A 63 -3.88 3.46 -0.20
N LYS A 64 -4.42 4.57 -0.70
CA LYS A 64 -5.87 4.72 -0.91
C LYS A 64 -6.43 3.69 -1.88
N MET A 65 -5.68 3.31 -2.92
CA MET A 65 -6.13 2.25 -3.84
C MET A 65 -6.36 0.92 -3.11
N TYR A 66 -5.52 0.57 -2.14
CA TYR A 66 -5.70 -0.63 -1.33
C TYR A 66 -6.82 -0.47 -0.30
N GLN A 67 -6.85 0.64 0.44
CA GLN A 67 -7.86 0.90 1.46
C GLN A 67 -9.29 0.91 0.87
N ASN A 68 -9.46 1.43 -0.34
CA ASN A 68 -10.75 1.48 -1.03
C ASN A 68 -11.26 0.10 -1.49
N LEU A 69 -10.46 -0.97 -1.40
CA LEU A 69 -10.91 -2.32 -1.69
C LEU A 69 -11.58 -3.00 -0.51
N ASN A 70 -11.47 -2.43 0.69
CA ASN A 70 -12.16 -2.91 1.88
C ASN A 70 -13.64 -2.51 1.83
N THR A 71 -14.55 -3.48 1.86
CA THR A 71 -15.99 -3.21 1.87
C THR A 71 -16.58 -3.14 3.29
N ASP A 72 -15.76 -3.44 4.30
CA ASP A 72 -16.15 -3.43 5.72
C ASP A 72 -15.64 -2.14 6.39
N PRO A 73 -16.52 -1.15 6.65
CA PRO A 73 -16.09 0.14 7.21
C PRO A 73 -15.53 0.05 8.63
N GLU A 74 -15.86 -1.01 9.37
CA GLU A 74 -15.39 -1.21 10.74
C GLU A 74 -13.99 -1.86 10.77
N ARG A 75 -13.55 -2.45 9.66
CA ARG A 75 -12.24 -3.09 9.60
C ARG A 75 -11.12 -2.07 9.45
N VAL A 76 -10.30 -1.97 10.48
CA VAL A 76 -9.08 -1.18 10.48
C VAL A 76 -7.96 -1.94 9.74
N ILE A 77 -7.38 -1.31 8.73
CA ILE A 77 -6.20 -1.81 8.01
C ILE A 77 -4.98 -0.99 8.46
N TYR A 78 -4.08 -1.62 9.19
CA TYR A 78 -2.81 -1.00 9.58
C TYR A 78 -1.88 -1.02 8.37
N SER A 79 -1.27 0.13 8.03
CA SER A 79 -0.43 0.23 6.83
C SER A 79 0.94 0.82 7.13
N HIS A 80 1.98 0.22 6.55
CA HIS A 80 3.35 0.70 6.65
C HIS A 80 4.03 0.74 5.28
N PHE A 81 4.77 1.80 5.00
CA PHE A 81 5.67 1.86 3.85
C PHE A 81 7.04 1.31 4.25
N THR A 82 7.52 0.30 3.55
CA THR A 82 8.77 -0.40 3.92
C THR A 82 9.78 -0.41 2.77
N CYS A 83 11.04 -0.60 3.13
CA CYS A 83 12.15 -0.86 2.22
C CYS A 83 12.80 -2.17 2.66
N ALA A 84 12.54 -3.26 1.94
CA ALA A 84 13.09 -4.59 2.27
C ALA A 84 14.56 -4.78 1.87
N THR A 85 15.13 -3.87 1.07
CA THR A 85 16.51 -3.91 0.56
C THR A 85 17.49 -3.15 1.45
N GLY A 86 17.02 -2.39 2.46
CA GLY A 86 17.86 -1.80 3.49
C GLY A 86 18.13 -2.82 4.61
N GLU A 87 19.40 -3.14 4.85
CA GLU A 87 19.92 -4.18 5.76
C GLU A 87 19.43 -4.18 7.23
N LEU A 88 18.51 -3.30 7.66
CA LEU A 88 18.19 -3.10 9.08
C LEU A 88 16.71 -2.92 9.44
N THR A 89 15.77 -3.40 8.63
CA THR A 89 14.36 -3.51 9.10
C THR A 89 13.85 -4.93 8.93
N ARG A 90 14.50 -5.85 9.66
CA ARG A 90 13.83 -7.07 10.12
C ARG A 90 12.48 -6.62 10.68
N LEU A 91 11.38 -7.07 10.08
CA LEU A 91 10.02 -6.80 10.53
C LEU A 91 9.91 -7.23 12.00
N GLN A 92 10.23 -6.35 12.95
CA GLN A 92 9.82 -6.51 14.33
C GLN A 92 8.33 -6.21 14.30
N MET A 93 7.54 -7.26 14.12
CA MET A 93 6.10 -7.20 14.21
C MET A 93 5.76 -6.53 15.54
N VAL A 94 5.26 -5.30 15.47
CA VAL A 94 4.66 -4.62 16.61
C VAL A 94 3.33 -5.34 16.87
N VAL A 95 3.41 -6.53 17.45
CA VAL A 95 2.27 -7.15 18.13
C VAL A 95 2.21 -6.44 19.48
N LYS A 96 1.48 -5.33 19.52
CA LYS A 96 1.04 -4.79 20.81
C LYS A 96 -0.01 -5.75 21.35
N ASN A 97 0.38 -6.52 22.36
CA ASN A 97 -0.55 -7.18 23.28
C ASN A 97 -1.36 -6.12 24.03
#